data_AF-A0A356FYV3-F1
#
_entry.id   AF-A0A356FYV3-F1
#
_cell.length_a   1.000
_cell.length_b   1.000
_cell.length_c   1.000
_cell.angle_alpha   90.00
_cell.angle_beta   90.00
_cell.angle_gamma   90.00
#
_symmetry.space_group_name_H-M   'P 1'
#
loop_
_entity.id
_entity.type
_entity.pdbx_description
1 polymer ?
#
loop_
_entity_poly.entity_id
_entity_poly.type
_entity_poly.pdbx_seq_one_letter_code
_entity_poly.pdbx_strand_id
1 'polypeptide(L)' 'MTTVAEHQKKVSLKIETPLYSLLERQAMENGEGLNDLICRLLSEAVDDWRDYCATVQRIASDDDRPMHVWK' A
#
# COMPACT_ATOMS: atom_id res chain seq x y z
N MET A 1 17.56 -21.97 5.73
CA MET A 1 17.65 -21.61 4.30
C MET A 1 16.40 -22.14 3.63
N THR A 2 15.40 -21.30 3.45
CA THR A 2 14.11 -21.70 2.86
C THR A 2 13.84 -20.84 1.63
N THR A 3 13.73 -21.55 0.52
CA THR A 3 13.54 -21.13 -0.86
C THR A 3 12.19 -20.42 -1.05
N VAL A 4 12.19 -19.10 -1.26
CA VAL A 4 10.99 -18.33 -1.67
C VAL A 4 11.17 -17.70 -3.07
N ALA A 5 12.26 -18.00 -3.77
CA ALA A 5 12.69 -17.24 -4.94
C ALA A 5 12.07 -17.67 -6.29
N GLU A 6 11.06 -18.54 -6.35
CA GLU A 6 10.63 -19.14 -7.63
C GLU A 6 9.50 -18.41 -8.38
N HIS A 7 8.83 -17.39 -7.82
CA HIS A 7 7.69 -16.75 -8.50
C HIS A 7 7.66 -15.21 -8.44
N GLN A 8 8.80 -14.53 -8.24
CA GLN A 8 8.82 -13.08 -8.34
C GLN A 8 8.68 -12.62 -9.81
N LYS A 9 7.46 -12.21 -10.17
CA LYS A 9 7.18 -11.59 -11.46
C LYS A 9 7.88 -10.24 -11.52
N LYS A 10 8.88 -10.11 -12.40
CA LYS A 10 9.54 -8.83 -12.66
C LYS A 10 8.55 -7.90 -13.38
N VAL A 11 8.40 -6.70 -12.85
CA VAL A 11 7.55 -5.65 -13.42
C VAL A 11 8.43 -4.45 -13.73
N SER A 12 8.32 -3.94 -14.95
CA SER A 12 8.97 -2.68 -15.33
C SER A 12 8.04 -1.53 -15.00
N LEU A 13 8.50 -0.63 -14.14
CA LEU A 13 7.77 0.59 -13.78
C LEU A 13 8.27 1.75 -14.62
N LYS A 14 7.33 2.54 -15.15
CA LYS A 14 7.65 3.84 -15.73
C LYS A 14 7.55 4.88 -14.63
N ILE A 15 8.71 5.35 -14.17
CA ILE A 15 8.82 6.36 -13.11
C ILE A 15 9.44 7.60 -13.75
N GLU A 16 8.82 8.76 -13.54
CA GLU A 16 9.37 10.02 -14.01
C GLU A 16 10.66 10.37 -13.28
N THR A 17 11.59 11.04 -13.97
CA THR A 17 12.92 11.35 -13.44
C THR A 17 12.89 12.04 -12.07
N PRO A 18 12.03 13.05 -11.80
CA PRO A 18 12.01 13.69 -10.49
C PRO A 18 11.60 12.73 -9.36
N LEU A 19 10.63 11.86 -9.61
CA LEU A 19 10.16 10.87 -8.65
C LEU A 19 11.21 9.78 -8.42
N TYR A 20 11.86 9.31 -9.49
CA TYR A 20 12.93 8.33 -9.39
C TYR A 20 14.08 8.85 -8.53
N SER A 21 14.55 10.07 -8.78
CA SER A 21 15.64 10.69 -7.99
C SER A 21 15.27 10.93 -6.53
N LEU A 22 14.00 11.16 -6.24
CA LEU A 22 13.51 11.28 -4.86
C LEU A 22 13.54 9.92 -4.15
N LEU A 23 13.03 8.87 -4.80
CA LEU A 23 13.03 7.52 -4.26
C LEU A 23 14.44 6.99 -4.03
N GLU A 24 15.36 7.24 -4.96
CA GLU A 24 16.77 6.83 -4.85
C GLU A 24 17.46 7.49 -3.65
N ARG A 25 17.23 8.79 -3.44
CA ARG A 25 17.76 9.50 -2.27
C ARG A 25 17.20 8.96 -0.97
N GLN A 26 15.89 8.75 -0.92
CA GLN A 26 15.22 8.22 0.27
C GLN A 26 15.69 6.80 0.61
N ALA A 27 15.87 5.95 -0.40
CA ALA A 27 16.43 4.60 -0.21
C ALA A 27 17.84 4.68 0.39
N MET A 28 18.67 5.60 -0.13
CA MET A 28 20.01 5.85 0.39
C MET A 28 20.01 6.34 1.84
N GLU A 29 19.14 7.29 2.18
CA GLU A 29 18.97 7.82 3.55
C GLU A 29 18.52 6.73 4.53
N ASN A 30 17.68 5.79 4.07
CA ASN A 30 17.19 4.67 4.86
C ASN A 30 18.19 3.50 4.94
N GLY A 31 19.26 3.50 4.14
CA GLY A 31 20.18 2.38 4.02
C GLY A 31 19.54 1.12 3.40
N GLU A 32 18.48 1.27 2.61
CA GLU A 32 17.76 0.17 1.95
C GLU A 32 17.93 0.21 0.43
N GLY A 33 17.66 -0.91 -0.25
CA GLY A 33 17.66 -0.96 -1.71
C GLY A 33 16.47 -0.22 -2.29
N LEU A 34 16.64 0.48 -3.43
CA LEU A 34 15.54 1.19 -4.10
C LEU A 34 14.34 0.28 -4.40
N ASN A 35 14.58 -0.96 -4.85
CA ASN A 35 13.51 -1.93 -5.09
C ASN A 35 12.77 -2.31 -3.80
N ASP A 36 13.50 -2.46 -2.69
CA ASP A 36 12.91 -2.82 -1.40
C ASP A 36 12.03 -1.68 -0.88
N LEU A 37 12.53 -0.44 -0.98
CA LEU A 37 11.74 0.77 -0.68
C LEU A 37 10.47 0.81 -1.53
N ILE A 38 10.56 0.65 -2.85
CA ILE A 38 9.40 0.70 -3.75
C ILE A 38 8.39 -0.39 -3.41
N CYS A 39 8.84 -1.62 -3.18
CA CYS A 39 7.97 -2.73 -2.78
C CYS A 39 7.24 -2.44 -1.47
N ARG A 40 7.96 -1.88 -0.48
CA ARG A 40 7.39 -1.49 0.81
C ARG A 40 6.33 -0.42 0.64
N LEU A 41 6.65 0.68 -0.06
CA LEU A 41 5.71 1.78 -0.31
C LEU A 41 4.46 1.32 -1.07
N LEU A 42 4.61 0.44 -2.07
CA LEU A 42 3.47 -0.11 -2.81
C LEU A 42 2.59 -1.00 -1.94
N SER A 43 3.18 -1.78 -1.03
CA SER A 43 2.43 -2.63 -0.11
C SER A 43 1.67 -1.79 0.91
N GLU A 44 2.34 -0.82 1.54
CA GLU A 44 1.74 0.15 2.46
C GLU A 44 0.56 0.88 1.81
N ALA A 45 0.73 1.38 0.58
CA ALA A 45 -0.35 2.07 -0.14
C ALA A 45 -1.57 1.18 -0.43
N VAL A 46 -1.37 -0.11 -0.70
CA VAL A 46 -2.48 -1.06 -0.92
C VAL A 46 -3.21 -1.35 0.38
N ASP A 47 -2.48 -1.51 1.48
CA ASP A 47 -3.08 -1.76 2.80
C ASP A 47 -3.85 -0.53 3.29
N ASP A 48 -3.26 0.67 3.18
CA ASP A 48 -3.94 1.94 3.51
C ASP A 48 -5.22 2.13 2.68
N TRP A 49 -5.18 1.79 1.38
CA TRP A 49 -6.36 1.85 0.53
C TRP A 49 -7.46 0.87 0.97
N ARG A 50 -7.09 -0.34 1.38
CA ARG A 50 -8.04 -1.33 1.90
C ARG A 50 -8.69 -0.87 3.19
N ASP A 51 -7.91 -0.32 4.11
CA ASP A 51 -8.40 0.19 5.40
C ASP A 51 -9.33 1.39 5.20
N TYR A 52 -8.99 2.28 4.26
CA TYR A 52 -9.88 3.37 3.84
C TYR A 52 -11.21 2.83 3.31
N CYS A 53 -11.18 1.87 2.37
CA CYS A 53 -12.39 1.28 1.80
C CYS A 53 -13.26 0.61 2.86
N ALA A 54 -12.65 -0.17 3.77
CA ALA A 54 -13.36 -0.81 4.88
C ALA A 54 -14.01 0.21 5.81
N THR A 55 -13.30 1.32 6.10
CA THR A 55 -13.83 2.40 6.93
C THR A 55 -15.03 3.08 6.27
N VAL A 56 -14.92 3.42 4.97
CA VAL A 56 -16.01 4.02 4.20
C VAL A 56 -17.22 3.08 4.14
N GLN A 57 -16.99 1.78 3.88
CA GLN A 57 -18.06 0.79 3.85
C GLN A 57 -18.76 0.67 5.20
N ARG A 58 -18.02 0.70 6.31
CA ARG A 58 -18.58 0.66 7.66
C ARG A 58 -19.46 1.86 7.94
N ILE A 59 -19.02 3.06 7.55
CA ILE A 59 -19.80 4.30 7.70
C ILE A 59 -21.10 4.22 6.88
N ALA A 60 -21.00 3.82 5.61
CA ALA A 60 -22.17 3.67 4.75
C ALA A 60 -23.17 2.63 5.28
N SER A 61 -22.69 1.54 5.89
CA SER A 61 -23.53 0.50 6.47
C SER A 61 -24.14 0.86 7.83
N ASP A 62 -23.61 1.88 8.53
CA ASP A 62 -24.19 2.39 9.78
C ASP A 62 -25.34 3.36 9.51
N ASP A 63 -25.30 4.11 8.40
CA ASP A 63 -26.39 5.00 7.98
C ASP A 63 -27.65 4.24 7.54
N ASP A 64 -27.50 3.00 7.07
CA ASP A 64 -28.60 2.14 6.61
C ASP A 64 -29.25 1.29 7.71
N ARG A 65 -28.83 1.42 8.98
CA ARG A 65 -29.51 0.69 10.07
C ARG A 65 -30.76 1.46 10.50
N PRO A 66 -31.98 0.89 10.34
CA PRO A 66 -33.13 1.46 11.00
C PRO A 66 -32.86 1.45 12.50
N MET A 67 -32.76 2.65 13.09
CA MET A 67 -32.77 2.85 14.53
C MET A 67 -34.06 2.23 15.06
N HIS A 68 -34.03 0.95 15.41
CA HIS A 68 -35.05 0.33 16.24
C HIS A 68 -34.84 0.90 17.64
N VAL A 69 -35.39 2.08 17.86
CA VAL A 69 -35.68 2.59 19.20
C VAL A 69 -36.80 1.72 19.74
N TRP A 70 -36.42 0.66 20.46
CA TRP A 70 -37.37 -0.11 21.25
C TRP A 70 -37.89 0.82 22.35
N LYS A 71 -39.20 1.10 22.29
CA LYS A 71 -39.96 1.81 23.33
C LYS A 71 -40.16 0.93 24.55
#